data_AF-A0A7C9AF03-F1
#
_entry.id   AF-A0A7C9AF03-F1
#
_cell.length_a   1.000
_cell.length_b   1.000
_cell.length_c   1.000
_cell.angle_alpha   90.00
_cell.angle_beta   90.00
_cell.angle_gamma   90.00
#
_symmetry.space_group_name_H-M   'P 1'
#
loop_
_entity.id
_entity.type
_entity.pdbx_description
1 polymer ?
#
loop_
_entity_poly.entity_id
_entity_poly.type
_entity_poly.pdbx_seq_one_letter_code
_entity_poly.pdbx_strand_id
1 'polypeptide(L)'
;MTEPLVFKVTRAAPELVPPAEPTPYEFKELSDIDDQDGLRFLMPLIFFYKKSDRSTLRECDPAKVIKEAVAKALVPYYPFAGRLRERPGRKLVVECNAEGALFIEAHA
;
A
#
# COMPACT_ATOMS: atom_id res chain seq x y z
N MET A 1 30.61 27.12 0.27
CA MET A 1 29.56 26.40 -0.48
C MET A 1 29.52 25.01 0.11
N THR A 2 28.41 24.61 0.74
CA THR A 2 28.23 23.26 1.27
C THR A 2 27.94 22.31 0.12
N GLU A 3 28.68 21.20 0.04
CA GLU A 3 28.39 20.16 -0.95
C GLU A 3 26.98 19.60 -0.74
N PRO A 4 26.22 19.35 -1.82
CA PRO A 4 24.88 18.78 -1.72
C PRO A 4 24.97 17.36 -1.14
N LEU A 5 24.13 17.09 -0.14
CA LEU A 5 23.98 15.74 0.41
C LEU A 5 23.40 14.82 -0.67
N VAL A 6 24.19 13.87 -1.15
CA VAL A 6 23.72 12.85 -2.09
C VAL A 6 23.17 11.67 -1.29
N PHE A 7 21.84 11.57 -1.21
CA PHE A 7 21.15 10.43 -0.60
C PHE A 7 20.90 9.35 -1.66
N LYS A 8 21.70 8.28 -1.64
CA LYS A 8 21.55 7.15 -2.56
C LYS A 8 20.59 6.14 -1.95
N VAL A 9 19.57 5.72 -2.70
CA VAL A 9 18.60 4.72 -2.26
C VAL A 9 18.62 3.54 -3.22
N THR A 10 18.74 2.33 -2.69
CA THR A 10 18.64 1.09 -3.45
C THR A 10 17.32 0.40 -3.11
N ARG A 11 16.52 0.13 -4.15
CA ARG A 11 15.21 -0.53 -4.02
C ARG A 11 15.35 -2.04 -4.21
N ALA A 12 14.68 -2.81 -3.37
CA ALA A 12 14.46 -4.23 -3.58
C ALA A 12 13.45 -4.46 -4.71
N ALA A 13 13.29 -5.73 -5.11
CA ALA A 13 12.25 -6.13 -6.05
C ALA A 13 10.85 -5.81 -5.47
N PRO A 14 9.91 -5.32 -6.30
CA PRO A 14 8.54 -5.12 -5.88
C PRO A 14 7.84 -6.46 -5.61
N GLU A 15 6.94 -6.48 -4.63
CA GLU A 15 6.06 -7.61 -4.36
C GLU A 15 4.63 -7.13 -4.12
N LEU A 16 3.65 -8.03 -4.31
CA LEU A 16 2.27 -7.81 -3.93
C LEU A 16 1.98 -8.52 -2.62
N VAL A 17 1.49 -7.78 -1.64
CA VAL A 17 1.05 -8.30 -0.34
C VAL A 17 -0.44 -8.60 -0.42
N PRO A 18 -0.86 -9.88 -0.47
CA PRO A 18 -2.27 -10.23 -0.47
C PRO A 18 -2.89 -10.08 0.92
N PRO A 19 -4.23 -10.08 1.04
CA PRO A 19 -4.90 -10.27 2.32
C PRO A 19 -4.42 -11.55 3.02
N ALA A 20 -4.31 -11.51 4.35
CA ALA A 20 -3.85 -12.66 5.15
C ALA A 20 -4.84 -13.82 5.18
N GLU A 21 -6.10 -13.58 4.83
CA GLU A 21 -7.21 -14.53 4.81
C GLU A 21 -8.03 -14.36 3.53
N PRO A 22 -8.79 -15.38 3.09
CA PRO A 22 -9.68 -15.24 1.94
C PRO A 22 -10.68 -14.09 2.10
N THR A 23 -10.86 -13.31 1.04
CA THR A 23 -11.80 -12.19 1.00
C THR A 23 -12.84 -12.41 -0.10
N PRO A 24 -14.04 -11.84 -0.01
CA PRO A 24 -15.06 -11.97 -1.06
C PRO A 24 -14.54 -11.48 -2.42
N TYR A 25 -14.85 -12.26 -3.47
CA TYR A 25 -14.69 -11.80 -4.84
C TYR A 25 -15.97 -11.07 -5.29
N GLU A 26 -15.86 -9.78 -5.55
CA GLU A 26 -16.99 -8.95 -5.96
C GLU A 26 -16.53 -7.69 -6.71
N PHE A 27 -17.49 -6.98 -7.31
CA PHE A 27 -17.26 -5.63 -7.83
C PHE A 27 -17.96 -4.63 -6.93
N LYS A 28 -17.22 -3.65 -6.43
CA LYS A 28 -17.78 -2.52 -5.68
C LYS A 28 -17.75 -1.26 -6.51
N GLU A 29 -18.91 -0.69 -6.79
CA GLU A 29 -18.98 0.61 -7.44
C GLU A 29 -18.54 1.72 -6.47
N LEU A 30 -17.78 2.69 -6.98
CA LEU A 30 -17.47 3.87 -6.21
C LEU A 30 -18.72 4.73 -6.03
N SER A 31 -18.82 5.43 -4.89
CA SER A 31 -19.88 6.41 -4.71
C SER A 31 -19.69 7.60 -5.66
N ASP A 32 -20.71 8.44 -5.84
CA ASP A 32 -20.59 9.64 -6.67
C ASP A 32 -19.59 10.66 -6.12
N ILE A 33 -19.31 10.60 -4.80
CA ILE A 33 -18.26 11.42 -4.17
C ILE A 33 -16.88 10.89 -4.58
N ASP A 34 -16.69 9.57 -4.55
CA ASP A 34 -15.39 8.93 -4.81
C ASP A 34 -15.05 8.85 -6.31
N ASP A 35 -16.05 8.90 -7.20
CA ASP A 35 -15.89 8.74 -8.65
C ASP A 35 -15.53 10.05 -9.39
N GLN A 36 -15.40 11.17 -8.67
CA GLN A 36 -15.06 12.46 -9.24
C GLN A 36 -13.71 12.43 -9.97
N ASP A 37 -13.66 12.97 -11.19
CA ASP A 37 -12.44 13.00 -12.01
C ASP A 37 -11.26 13.66 -11.27
N GLY A 38 -11.52 14.67 -10.44
CA GLY A 38 -10.49 15.36 -9.63
C GLY A 38 -9.83 14.51 -8.56
N LEU A 39 -10.43 13.37 -8.18
CA LEU A 39 -9.89 12.42 -7.19
C LEU A 39 -9.08 11.27 -7.83
N ARG A 40 -9.01 11.22 -9.17
CA ARG A 40 -8.34 10.13 -9.91
C ARG A 40 -6.82 10.32 -9.98
N PHE A 41 -6.16 10.39 -8.83
CA PHE A 41 -4.71 10.49 -8.70
C PHE A 41 -4.17 9.66 -7.53
N LEU A 42 -2.87 9.39 -7.52
CA LEU A 42 -2.19 8.75 -6.39
C LEU A 42 -1.72 9.82 -5.40
N MET A 43 -2.21 9.78 -4.16
CA MET A 43 -1.78 10.68 -3.08
C MET A 43 -0.48 10.16 -2.44
N PRO A 44 0.67 10.85 -2.59
CA PRO A 44 1.92 10.42 -1.96
C PRO A 44 1.98 10.90 -0.49
N LEU A 45 2.26 9.98 0.44
CA LEU A 45 2.50 10.27 1.86
C LEU A 45 3.82 9.67 2.32
N ILE A 46 4.57 10.41 3.15
CA ILE A 46 5.85 9.96 3.73
C ILE A 46 5.76 10.08 5.25
N PHE A 47 6.01 8.97 5.95
CA PHE A 47 6.03 8.92 7.41
C PHE A 47 7.46 8.64 7.89
N PHE A 48 7.96 9.45 8.83
CA PHE A 48 9.28 9.29 9.42
C PHE A 48 9.18 8.71 10.83
N TYR A 49 9.95 7.66 11.10
CA TYR A 49 10.01 7.01 12.40
C TYR A 49 11.45 7.02 12.91
N LYS A 50 11.66 7.48 14.14
CA LYS A 50 12.97 7.43 14.79
C LYS A 50 13.27 5.98 15.18
N LYS A 51 14.52 5.54 14.99
CA LYS A 51 15.00 4.25 15.54
C LYS A 51 14.77 4.24 17.05
N SER A 52 14.15 3.18 17.55
CA SER A 52 13.93 3.01 18.99
C SER A 52 15.23 2.59 19.69
N ASP A 53 15.61 3.31 20.75
CA ASP A 53 16.76 2.98 21.60
C ASP A 53 16.43 1.88 22.62
N ARG A 54 15.18 1.37 22.65
CA ARG A 54 14.76 0.32 23.58
C ARG A 54 15.35 -1.03 23.16
N SER A 55 16.41 -1.44 23.85
CA SER A 55 17.09 -2.75 23.79
C SER A 55 16.19 -3.98 24.03
N THR A 56 14.90 -3.79 24.33
CA THR A 56 13.95 -4.86 24.65
C THR A 56 13.04 -5.26 23.48
N LEU A 57 12.99 -4.48 22.40
CA LEU A 57 12.41 -4.97 21.16
C LEU A 57 13.47 -5.89 20.55
N ARG A 58 13.23 -7.21 20.59
CA ARG A 58 13.96 -8.17 19.74
C ARG A 58 14.13 -7.54 18.37
N GLU A 59 15.28 -7.76 17.72
CA GLU A 59 15.58 -7.35 16.35
C GLU A 59 14.44 -7.77 15.42
N CYS A 60 13.41 -6.94 15.31
CA CYS A 60 12.26 -7.14 14.46
C CYS A 60 12.54 -6.31 13.23
N ASP A 61 12.72 -6.98 12.10
CA ASP A 61 12.76 -6.34 10.80
C ASP A 61 11.47 -5.53 10.59
N PRO A 62 11.53 -4.19 10.54
CA PRO A 62 10.36 -3.34 10.36
C PRO A 62 9.62 -3.64 9.06
N ALA A 63 10.34 -4.02 8.00
CA ALA A 63 9.71 -4.33 6.73
C ALA A 63 8.82 -5.57 6.85
N LYS A 64 9.33 -6.64 7.48
CA LYS A 64 8.52 -7.83 7.80
C LYS A 64 7.29 -7.51 8.65
N VAL A 65 7.46 -6.72 9.73
CA VAL A 65 6.33 -6.36 10.62
C VAL A 65 5.26 -5.56 9.87
N ILE A 66 5.67 -4.58 9.05
CA ILE A 66 4.73 -3.77 8.25
C ILE A 66 4.01 -4.64 7.23
N LYS A 67 4.73 -5.52 6.53
CA LYS A 67 4.18 -6.44 5.53
C LYS A 67 3.10 -7.35 6.12
N GLU A 68 3.38 -7.96 7.27
CA GLU A 68 2.41 -8.77 8.00
C GLU A 68 1.20 -7.97 8.50
N ALA A 69 1.43 -6.73 8.96
CA ALA A 69 0.35 -5.85 9.40
C ALA A 69 -0.55 -5.41 8.24
N VAL A 70 0.03 -5.09 7.07
CA VAL A 70 -0.71 -4.77 5.85
C VAL A 70 -1.56 -5.96 5.41
N ALA A 71 -0.99 -7.17 5.35
CA ALA A 71 -1.74 -8.36 4.98
C ALA A 71 -2.97 -8.58 5.88
N LYS A 72 -2.82 -8.39 7.20
CA LYS A 72 -3.94 -8.48 8.16
C LYS A 72 -4.96 -7.35 7.98
N ALA A 73 -4.51 -6.12 7.76
CA ALA A 73 -5.39 -4.98 7.51
C ALA A 73 -6.19 -5.15 6.22
N LEU A 74 -5.61 -5.75 5.19
CA LEU A 74 -6.29 -6.02 3.92
C LEU A 74 -7.44 -7.04 4.04
N VAL A 75 -7.64 -7.71 5.17
CA VAL A 75 -8.83 -8.58 5.35
C VAL A 75 -10.11 -7.75 5.51
N PRO A 76 -10.25 -6.89 6.54
CA PRO A 76 -11.41 -5.99 6.63
C PRO A 76 -11.40 -4.87 5.58
N TYR A 77 -10.23 -4.52 5.03
CA TYR A 77 -10.05 -3.49 4.00
C TYR A 77 -9.77 -4.09 2.60
N TYR A 78 -10.34 -5.25 2.30
CA TYR A 78 -10.07 -6.01 1.08
C TYR A 78 -10.25 -5.28 -0.26
N PRO A 79 -11.09 -4.23 -0.42
CA PRO A 79 -11.10 -3.49 -1.68
C PRO A 79 -9.75 -2.87 -2.04
N PHE A 80 -8.90 -2.56 -1.05
CA PHE A 80 -7.54 -2.04 -1.30
C PHE A 80 -6.58 -3.08 -1.90
N ALA A 81 -6.90 -4.37 -1.81
CA ALA A 81 -6.16 -5.45 -2.47
C ALA A 81 -6.68 -5.73 -3.89
N GLY A 82 -7.69 -4.99 -4.36
CA GLY A 82 -8.31 -5.18 -5.67
C GLY A 82 -7.67 -4.38 -6.80
N ARG A 83 -8.41 -4.22 -7.89
CA ARG A 83 -8.04 -3.40 -9.06
C ARG A 83 -9.17 -2.46 -9.45
N LEU A 84 -8.83 -1.19 -9.68
CA LEU A 84 -9.77 -0.26 -10.30
C LEU A 84 -10.03 -0.66 -11.75
N ARG A 85 -11.30 -0.66 -12.13
CA ARG A 85 -11.79 -0.90 -13.49
C ARG A 85 -12.75 0.22 -13.87
N GLU A 86 -12.76 0.57 -15.14
CA GLU A 86 -13.72 1.52 -15.69
C GLU A 86 -14.86 0.77 -16.39
N ARG A 87 -16.11 1.19 -16.12
CA ARG A 87 -17.35 0.71 -16.73
C ARG A 87 -17.91 1.79 -17.68
N PRO A 88 -18.94 1.50 -18.50
CA PRO A 88 -19.58 2.50 -19.36
C PRO A 88 -19.94 3.78 -18.60
N GLY A 89 -19.82 4.93 -19.27
CA GLY A 89 -20.04 6.23 -18.61
C GLY A 89 -18.90 6.67 -17.70
N ARG A 90 -17.70 6.07 -17.83
CA ARG A 90 -16.50 6.33 -17.02
C ARG A 90 -16.65 5.97 -15.53
N LYS A 91 -17.68 5.22 -15.15
CA LYS A 91 -17.92 4.80 -13.76
C LYS A 91 -16.80 3.90 -13.27
N LEU A 92 -16.14 4.27 -12.18
CA LEU A 92 -15.12 3.41 -11.57
C LEU A 92 -15.75 2.36 -10.65
N VAL A 93 -15.20 1.15 -10.74
CA VAL A 93 -15.51 0.03 -9.85
C VAL A 93 -14.21 -0.61 -9.36
N VAL A 94 -14.21 -1.11 -8.14
CA VAL A 94 -13.13 -1.94 -7.61
C VAL A 94 -13.49 -3.41 -7.85
N GLU A 95 -12.70 -4.08 -8.67
CA GLU A 95 -12.68 -5.54 -8.73
C GLU A 95 -11.92 -6.05 -7.50
N CYS A 96 -12.66 -6.55 -6.50
CA CYS A 96 -12.11 -7.08 -5.26
C CYS A 96 -11.58 -8.50 -5.51
N ASN A 97 -10.39 -8.63 -6.11
CA ASN A 97 -9.82 -9.92 -6.54
C ASN A 97 -8.64 -10.43 -5.71
N ALA A 98 -8.36 -9.78 -4.56
CA ALA A 98 -7.31 -10.16 -3.62
C ALA A 98 -5.89 -10.25 -4.21
N GLU A 99 -5.62 -9.61 -5.36
CA GLU A 99 -4.29 -9.61 -5.98
C GLU A 99 -3.22 -8.96 -5.07
N GLY A 100 -3.63 -8.11 -4.13
CA GLY A 100 -2.76 -7.53 -3.11
C GLY A 100 -2.28 -6.11 -3.41
N ALA A 101 -1.59 -5.54 -2.43
CA ALA A 101 -1.04 -4.18 -2.46
C ALA A 101 0.48 -4.19 -2.71
N LEU A 102 0.97 -3.23 -3.50
CA LEU A 102 2.39 -3.12 -3.83
C LEU A 102 3.23 -2.74 -2.59
N PHE A 103 4.26 -3.54 -2.32
CA PHE A 103 5.25 -3.29 -1.28
C PHE A 103 6.66 -3.32 -1.87
N ILE A 104 7.49 -2.34 -1.52
CA ILE A 104 8.86 -2.21 -2.01
C ILE A 104 9.75 -1.78 -0.86
N GLU A 105 10.67 -2.65 -0.47
CA GLU A 105 11.70 -2.33 0.51
C GLU A 105 12.82 -1.50 -0.13
N ALA A 106 13.45 -0.62 0.64
CA ALA A 106 14.58 0.16 0.19
C ALA A 106 15.54 0.46 1.35
N HIS A 107 16.81 0.64 1.03
CA HIS A 107 17.85 1.06 1.97
C HIS A 107 18.67 2.19 1.36
N ALA A 108 19.28 3.01 2.21
CA ALA A 108 20.06 4.17 1.84
C ALA A 108 21.36 4.24 2.65
#